data_AF-A0A1Y1NLL2-F1
#
_entry.id   AF-A0A1Y1NLL2-F1
#
_cell.length_a   1.000
_cell.length_b   1.000
_cell.length_c   1.000
_cell.angle_alpha   90.00
_cell.angle_beta   90.00
_cell.angle_gamma   90.00
#
_symmetry.space_group_name_H-M   'P 1'
#
loop_
_entity.id
_entity.type
_entity.pdbx_description
1 polymer ?
#
loop_
_entity_poly.entity_id
_entity_poly.type
_entity_poly.pdbx_seq_one_letter_code
_entity_poly.pdbx_strand_id
1 'polypeptide(L)'
;MTNISNSDDVIQLKTQLSTARSEINNLRQQLKTLNHTYRKDCDEIRRQLENWRCDYCKHRQLEAAATPAPVVNYDLGLQYIGTIHTHFPEKRGTPRQPGICSDTTAKLTLNEVFTNPSHALDGLQEYSHMWILFHFHKNDATHTRAKVSPPRLNGIRTGVFATRSPHRPCPIGLSLVKIDHITDNNIYFSGVDMIDQTPVLDIKPYIPQYDNPSDPFQSEIDISTLSLTESQHETDSVRLMDGQENGERDQPLIGGTSSNPIVNRNLEDSYHESRSASRIGEREAPDGEEEETPHQYASASVSSPQQVRVPTWIDQPPISTLTVYFKRRALVQLQQLGNEGEQKKNIIKNILQEDPRSVYLRERVGNSDYVFRIAELYVSCKFDDTSHVVTVFQVFQDLGAQAEN
;
A
#
# COMPACT_ATOMS: atom_id res chain seq x y z
N MET A 1 3.28 -52.52 66.49
CA MET A 1 4.52 -51.74 66.30
C MET A 1 4.67 -51.47 64.80
N THR A 2 3.95 -50.48 64.27
CA THR A 2 3.76 -50.30 62.81
C THR A 2 3.64 -48.81 62.47
N ASN A 3 4.68 -48.03 62.79
CA ASN A 3 4.75 -46.61 62.41
C ASN A 3 6.14 -46.19 61.90
N ILE A 4 7.03 -47.14 61.60
CA ILE A 4 8.40 -46.84 61.16
C ILE A 4 8.52 -46.87 59.61
N SER A 5 7.75 -47.71 58.89
CA SER A 5 7.94 -47.85 57.43
C SER A 5 7.49 -46.65 56.60
N ASN A 6 6.46 -45.91 57.03
CA ASN A 6 5.89 -44.81 56.23
C ASN A 6 6.74 -43.53 56.26
N SER A 7 7.60 -43.37 57.27
CA SER A 7 8.51 -42.23 57.38
C SER A 7 9.74 -42.43 56.49
N ASP A 8 10.29 -43.64 56.46
CA ASP A 8 11.48 -43.97 55.67
C ASP A 8 11.21 -43.91 54.16
N ASP A 9 10.03 -44.36 53.72
CA ASP A 9 9.61 -44.27 52.31
C ASP A 9 9.47 -42.81 51.82
N VAL A 10 8.93 -41.92 52.66
CA VAL A 10 8.79 -40.49 52.34
C VAL A 10 10.16 -39.80 52.29
N ILE A 11 11.10 -40.21 53.15
CA ILE A 11 12.48 -39.71 53.14
C ILE A 11 13.21 -40.20 51.88
N GLN A 12 13.00 -41.46 51.48
CA GLN A 12 13.59 -42.03 50.28
C GLN A 12 13.08 -41.34 49.00
N LEU A 13 11.77 -41.10 48.90
CA LEU A 13 11.16 -40.36 47.77
C LEU A 13 11.64 -38.91 47.69
N LYS A 14 11.78 -38.22 48.84
CA LYS A 14 12.34 -36.86 48.86
C LYS A 14 13.79 -36.83 48.41
N THR A 15 14.57 -37.84 48.77
CA THR A 15 15.96 -37.99 48.35
C THR A 15 16.04 -38.23 46.83
N GLN A 16 15.23 -39.13 46.29
CA GLN A 16 15.13 -39.38 44.85
C GLN A 16 14.70 -38.12 44.06
N LEU A 17 13.72 -37.36 44.57
CA LEU A 17 13.29 -36.10 43.97
C LEU A 17 14.42 -35.06 43.97
N SER A 18 15.21 -34.99 45.04
CA SER A 18 16.37 -34.10 45.14
C SER A 18 17.46 -34.46 44.12
N THR A 19 17.75 -35.76 43.98
CA THR A 19 18.69 -36.28 42.97
C THR A 19 18.19 -35.96 41.56
N ALA A 20 16.92 -36.26 41.25
CA ALA A 20 16.33 -35.99 39.93
C ALA A 20 16.35 -34.49 39.58
N ARG A 21 16.10 -33.60 40.56
CA ARG A 21 16.21 -32.14 40.37
C ARG A 21 17.65 -31.71 40.08
N SER A 22 18.61 -32.32 40.77
CA SER A 22 20.03 -32.05 40.56
C SER A 22 20.50 -32.53 39.18
N GLU A 23 20.04 -33.70 38.74
CA GLU A 23 20.30 -34.22 37.40
C GLU A 23 19.67 -33.35 36.30
N ILE A 24 18.42 -32.92 36.46
CA ILE A 24 17.76 -31.99 35.52
C ILE A 24 18.54 -30.67 35.42
N ASN A 25 19.04 -30.16 36.54
CA ASN A 25 19.86 -28.94 36.54
C ASN A 25 21.21 -29.15 35.84
N ASN A 26 21.88 -30.30 36.06
CA ASN A 26 23.09 -30.66 35.34
C ASN A 26 22.86 -30.78 33.82
N LEU A 27 21.78 -31.46 33.41
CA LEU A 27 21.42 -31.61 32.00
C LEU A 27 21.13 -30.24 31.35
N ARG A 28 20.44 -29.34 32.06
CA ARG A 28 20.20 -27.97 31.59
C ARG A 28 21.49 -27.17 31.43
N GLN A 29 22.46 -27.34 32.33
CA GLN A 29 23.77 -26.69 32.20
C GLN A 29 24.55 -27.26 31.02
N GLN A 30 24.58 -28.58 30.84
CA GLN A 30 25.22 -29.22 29.69
C GLN A 30 24.59 -28.76 28.37
N LEU A 31 23.26 -28.66 28.29
CA LEU A 31 22.56 -28.17 27.10
C LEU A 31 22.89 -26.71 26.78
N LYS A 32 23.06 -25.86 27.81
CA LYS A 32 23.49 -24.47 27.62
C LYS A 32 24.91 -24.40 27.07
N THR A 33 25.83 -25.17 27.63
CA THR A 33 27.23 -25.24 27.15
C THR A 33 27.28 -25.75 25.71
N LEU A 34 26.54 -26.82 25.39
CA LEU A 34 26.50 -27.39 24.05
C LEU A 34 25.95 -26.39 23.02
N ASN A 35 24.89 -25.67 23.36
CA ASN A 35 24.34 -24.61 22.49
C ASN A 35 25.33 -23.47 22.26
N HIS A 36 26.10 -23.08 23.30
CA HIS A 36 27.11 -22.05 23.17
C HIS A 36 28.24 -22.50 22.22
N THR A 37 28.74 -23.73 22.38
CA THR A 37 29.76 -24.30 21.50
C THR A 37 29.24 -24.40 20.06
N TYR A 38 28.03 -24.91 19.86
CA TYR A 38 27.42 -25.01 18.53
C TYR A 38 27.33 -23.66 17.82
N ARG A 39 26.90 -22.59 18.53
CA ARG A 39 26.87 -21.24 17.96
C ARG A 39 28.25 -20.74 17.56
N LYS A 40 29.25 -20.96 18.42
CA LYS A 40 30.64 -20.58 18.14
C LYS A 40 31.20 -21.30 16.91
N ASP A 41 30.91 -22.60 16.77
CA ASP A 41 31.35 -23.39 15.62
C ASP A 41 30.66 -22.91 14.33
N CYS A 42 29.36 -22.60 14.37
CA CYS A 42 28.65 -22.01 13.23
C CYS A 42 29.24 -20.67 12.81
N ASP A 43 29.59 -19.80 13.77
CA ASP A 43 30.19 -18.51 13.48
C ASP A 43 31.60 -18.65 12.88
N GLU A 44 32.39 -19.62 13.37
CA GLU A 44 33.70 -19.93 12.80
C GLU A 44 33.61 -20.49 11.38
N ILE A 45 32.67 -21.40 11.12
CA ILE A 45 32.41 -21.92 9.76
C ILE A 45 31.97 -20.78 8.83
N ARG A 46 31.07 -19.89 9.28
CA ARG A 46 30.63 -18.73 8.50
C ARG A 46 31.81 -17.83 8.16
N ARG A 47 32.67 -17.52 9.13
CA ARG A 47 33.89 -16.72 8.94
C ARG A 47 34.86 -17.36 7.94
N GLN A 48 35.02 -18.68 7.98
CA GLN A 48 35.86 -19.38 7.01
C GLN A 48 35.26 -19.35 5.61
N LEU A 49 33.95 -19.56 5.46
CA LEU A 49 33.26 -19.49 4.17
C LEU A 49 33.29 -18.09 3.56
N GLU A 50 33.13 -17.03 4.36
CA GLU A 50 33.22 -15.63 3.91
C GLU A 50 34.61 -15.30 3.35
N ASN A 51 35.66 -15.87 3.95
CA ASN A 51 37.04 -15.65 3.55
C ASN A 51 37.57 -16.69 2.55
N TRP A 52 36.81 -17.75 2.29
CA TRP A 52 37.22 -18.81 1.37
C TRP A 52 36.99 -18.35 -0.07
N ARG A 53 38.08 -18.23 -0.81
CA ARG A 53 38.12 -17.92 -2.23
C ARG A 53 39.00 -18.96 -2.91
N CYS A 54 38.54 -19.52 -4.03
CA CYS A 54 39.41 -20.37 -4.83
C CYS A 54 40.48 -19.52 -5.54
N ASP A 55 41.60 -20.13 -5.90
CA ASP A 55 42.74 -19.40 -6.49
C ASP A 55 42.40 -18.72 -7.83
N TYR A 56 41.44 -19.28 -8.59
CA TYR A 56 40.92 -18.65 -9.81
C TYR A 56 40.19 -17.32 -9.52
N CYS A 57 39.44 -17.22 -8.42
CA CYS A 57 38.72 -16.00 -8.02
C CYS A 57 39.65 -14.92 -7.45
N LYS A 58 40.80 -15.29 -6.86
CA LYS A 58 41.81 -14.31 -6.42
C LYS A 58 42.42 -13.53 -7.58
N HIS A 59 42.64 -14.19 -8.73
CA HIS A 59 43.25 -13.55 -9.89
C HIS A 59 42.33 -12.58 -10.64
N ARG A 60 41.00 -12.80 -10.63
CA ARG A 60 40.02 -11.95 -11.33
C ARG A 60 39.84 -10.55 -10.70
N GLN A 61 40.24 -10.37 -9.44
CA GLN A 61 40.10 -9.10 -8.72
C GLN A 61 41.10 -8.03 -9.16
N LEU A 62 42.21 -8.41 -9.80
CA LEU A 62 43.17 -7.45 -10.35
C LEU A 62 42.69 -6.79 -11.65
N GLU A 63 41.76 -7.44 -12.36
CA GLU A 63 41.15 -6.90 -13.60
C GLU A 63 39.79 -6.23 -13.34
N ALA A 64 39.14 -6.49 -12.20
CA ALA A 64 37.81 -6.01 -11.87
C ALA A 64 37.80 -4.89 -10.80
N ALA A 65 38.78 -3.98 -10.83
CA ALA A 65 38.76 -2.75 -10.03
C ALA A 65 37.77 -1.68 -10.58
N ALA A 66 36.64 -2.11 -11.15
CA ALA A 66 35.46 -1.28 -11.31
C ALA A 66 34.58 -1.56 -10.09
N THR A 67 34.67 -0.68 -9.09
CA THR A 67 33.83 -0.68 -7.89
C THR A 67 32.37 -0.85 -8.30
N PRO A 68 31.63 -1.89 -7.87
CA PRO A 68 30.19 -1.86 -8.00
C PRO A 68 29.71 -0.60 -7.25
N ALA A 69 28.92 0.23 -7.92
CA ALA A 69 28.34 1.43 -7.32
C ALA A 69 27.72 1.06 -5.96
N PRO A 70 27.88 1.88 -4.91
CA PRO A 70 27.28 1.61 -3.62
C PRO A 70 25.78 1.38 -3.83
N VAL A 71 25.25 0.28 -3.30
CA VAL A 71 23.80 0.07 -3.23
C VAL A 71 23.27 1.13 -2.30
N VAL A 72 22.78 2.23 -2.87
CA VAL A 72 22.31 3.34 -2.05
C VAL A 72 20.87 3.07 -1.64
N ASN A 73 20.72 2.72 -0.37
CA ASN A 73 19.42 2.61 0.27
C ASN A 73 19.01 4.01 0.72
N TYR A 74 18.36 4.77 -0.16
CA TYR A 74 17.82 6.08 0.19
C TYR A 74 16.39 5.93 0.70
N ASP A 75 16.17 6.22 1.99
CA ASP A 75 14.83 6.48 2.49
C ASP A 75 14.37 7.86 1.96
N LEU A 76 13.25 7.88 1.25
CA LEU A 76 12.65 9.10 0.72
C LEU A 76 11.72 9.72 1.76
N GLY A 77 12.12 10.86 2.32
CA GLY A 77 11.26 11.67 3.20
C GLY A 77 10.23 12.45 2.38
N LEU A 78 8.96 12.06 2.45
CA LEU A 78 7.85 12.77 1.81
C LEU A 78 7.01 13.53 2.85
N GLN A 79 6.50 14.69 2.46
CA GLN A 79 5.53 15.46 3.25
C GLN A 79 4.13 15.36 2.62
N TYR A 80 3.10 15.26 3.46
CA TYR A 80 1.72 15.24 2.97
C TYR A 80 1.23 16.63 2.65
N ILE A 81 0.72 16.81 1.44
CA ILE A 81 0.20 18.10 0.95
C ILE A 81 -1.23 18.39 1.41
N GLY A 82 -1.95 17.37 1.89
CA GLY A 82 -3.35 17.51 2.30
C GLY A 82 -3.94 16.22 2.84
N THR A 83 -5.21 16.30 3.22
CA THR A 83 -6.00 15.19 3.77
C THR A 83 -7.30 15.03 3.00
N ILE A 84 -7.65 13.78 2.66
CA ILE A 84 -8.90 13.43 2.02
C ILE A 84 -9.95 13.10 3.09
N HIS A 85 -11.13 13.69 2.92
CA HIS A 85 -12.33 13.39 3.69
C HIS A 85 -13.35 12.65 2.83
N THR A 86 -13.80 11.47 3.29
CA THR A 86 -14.75 10.62 2.57
C THR A 86 -15.84 10.06 3.47
N HIS A 87 -16.89 9.50 2.87
CA HIS A 87 -17.91 8.74 3.58
C HIS A 87 -17.46 7.31 3.96
N PHE A 88 -16.18 6.97 3.86
CA PHE A 88 -15.69 5.60 4.11
C PHE A 88 -14.71 5.58 5.28
N PRO A 89 -15.17 5.39 6.53
CA PRO A 89 -14.29 5.51 7.71
C PRO A 89 -13.25 4.39 7.83
N GLU A 90 -13.52 3.23 7.21
CA GLU A 90 -12.72 2.02 7.33
C GLU A 90 -12.57 1.30 5.99
N LYS A 91 -11.52 0.46 5.87
CA LYS A 91 -11.23 -0.29 4.63
C LYS A 91 -12.41 -1.16 4.19
N ARG A 92 -13.16 -1.68 5.17
CA ARG A 92 -14.30 -2.56 4.94
C ARG A 92 -15.44 -1.74 4.35
N GLY A 93 -15.88 -2.10 3.15
CA GLY A 93 -16.92 -1.35 2.43
C GLY A 93 -16.43 -0.07 1.75
N THR A 94 -15.12 0.22 1.72
CA THR A 94 -14.59 1.21 0.80
C THR A 94 -14.58 0.61 -0.63
N PRO A 95 -14.99 1.37 -1.67
CA PRO A 95 -14.88 0.93 -3.05
C PRO A 95 -13.44 0.52 -3.37
N ARG A 96 -13.26 -0.53 -4.16
CA ARG A 96 -11.92 -1.04 -4.49
C ARG A 96 -11.20 -0.18 -5.54
N GLN A 97 -11.96 0.55 -6.34
CA GLN A 97 -11.51 1.40 -7.45
C GLN A 97 -12.51 2.55 -7.64
N PRO A 98 -12.08 3.73 -8.14
CA PRO A 98 -12.92 4.93 -8.23
C PRO A 98 -14.21 4.75 -9.04
N GLY A 99 -14.16 3.92 -10.10
CA GLY A 99 -15.28 3.71 -11.02
C GLY A 99 -16.46 2.92 -10.45
N ILE A 100 -16.30 2.25 -9.29
CA ILE A 100 -17.40 1.47 -8.68
C ILE A 100 -18.48 2.41 -8.14
N CYS A 101 -18.08 3.54 -7.57
CA CYS A 101 -18.98 4.55 -7.03
C CYS A 101 -18.58 5.91 -7.60
N SER A 102 -18.77 6.06 -8.91
CA SER A 102 -18.34 7.25 -9.67
C SER A 102 -18.92 8.55 -9.14
N ASP A 103 -20.15 8.50 -8.61
CA ASP A 103 -20.90 9.69 -8.18
C ASP A 103 -20.69 10.00 -6.68
N THR A 104 -19.93 9.16 -5.97
CA THR A 104 -19.64 9.43 -4.56
C THR A 104 -18.64 10.57 -4.45
N THR A 105 -19.03 11.62 -3.75
CA THR A 105 -18.24 12.81 -3.53
C THR A 105 -17.28 12.65 -2.35
N ALA A 106 -16.14 13.34 -2.43
CA ALA A 106 -15.18 13.53 -1.35
C ALA A 106 -14.58 14.94 -1.43
N LYS A 107 -13.80 15.27 -0.40
CA LYS A 107 -13.10 16.55 -0.29
C LYS A 107 -11.62 16.31 0.02
N LEU A 108 -10.74 16.95 -0.74
CA LEU A 108 -9.33 17.09 -0.39
C LEU A 108 -9.13 18.49 0.19
N THR A 109 -8.62 18.57 1.42
CA THR A 109 -8.20 19.83 2.04
C THR A 109 -6.67 19.90 2.04
N LEU A 110 -6.09 20.91 1.40
CA LEU A 110 -4.64 21.14 1.44
C LEU A 110 -4.19 21.63 2.81
N ASN A 111 -3.06 21.10 3.26
CA ASN A 111 -2.37 21.53 4.48
C ASN A 111 -1.64 22.87 4.25
N GLU A 112 -1.10 23.45 5.32
CA GLU A 112 -0.32 24.70 5.30
C GLU A 112 1.10 24.53 4.70
N VAL A 113 1.25 23.69 3.66
CA VAL A 113 2.52 23.48 2.95
C VAL A 113 2.92 24.74 2.16
N PHE A 114 1.92 25.47 1.65
CA PHE A 114 2.11 26.73 0.96
C PHE A 114 1.60 27.90 1.80
N THR A 115 2.27 29.05 1.72
CA THR A 115 1.80 30.29 2.35
C THR A 115 0.39 30.67 1.88
N ASN A 116 0.09 30.44 0.60
CA ASN A 116 -1.23 30.62 -0.01
C ASN A 116 -1.62 29.34 -0.77
N PRO A 117 -2.28 28.36 -0.12
CA PRO A 117 -2.63 27.10 -0.76
C PRO A 117 -3.52 27.26 -2.01
N SER A 118 -4.38 28.28 -2.04
CA SER A 118 -5.24 28.59 -3.18
C SER A 118 -4.45 28.91 -4.46
N HIS A 119 -3.28 29.55 -4.35
CA HIS A 119 -2.45 29.86 -5.52
C HIS A 119 -1.89 28.59 -6.18
N ALA A 120 -1.61 27.55 -5.40
CA ALA A 120 -1.14 26.27 -5.92
C ALA A 120 -2.23 25.48 -6.67
N LEU A 121 -3.50 25.88 -6.51
CA LEU A 121 -4.67 25.27 -7.15
C LEU A 121 -5.17 26.06 -8.37
N ASP A 122 -4.61 27.25 -8.63
CA ASP A 122 -5.06 28.09 -9.72
C ASP A 122 -4.84 27.40 -11.09
N GLY A 123 -5.83 27.53 -11.97
CA GLY A 123 -5.91 26.83 -13.26
C GLY A 123 -6.36 25.37 -13.18
N LEU A 124 -6.38 24.72 -11.99
CA LEU A 124 -6.81 23.32 -11.88
C LEU A 124 -8.29 23.13 -12.25
N GLN A 125 -9.11 24.15 -12.03
CA GLN A 125 -10.54 24.18 -12.40
C GLN A 125 -10.80 24.07 -13.92
N GLU A 126 -9.78 24.31 -14.76
CA GLU A 126 -9.89 24.16 -16.21
C GLU A 126 -9.88 22.68 -16.63
N TYR A 127 -9.45 21.79 -15.73
CA TYR A 127 -9.43 20.35 -15.96
C TYR A 127 -10.67 19.69 -15.37
N SER A 128 -11.21 18.71 -16.08
CA SER A 128 -12.35 17.91 -15.58
C SER A 128 -11.92 16.79 -14.62
N HIS A 129 -10.66 16.34 -14.70
CA HIS A 129 -10.16 15.21 -13.95
C HIS A 129 -8.73 15.47 -13.46
N MET A 130 -8.38 14.83 -12.35
CA MET A 130 -7.02 14.83 -11.80
C MET A 130 -6.63 13.46 -11.27
N TRP A 131 -5.34 13.18 -11.32
CA TRP A 131 -4.70 12.14 -10.55
C TRP A 131 -4.48 12.60 -9.11
N ILE A 132 -4.81 11.73 -8.16
CA ILE A 132 -4.42 11.86 -6.76
C ILE A 132 -3.43 10.75 -6.43
N LEU A 133 -2.26 11.12 -5.93
CA LEU A 133 -1.31 10.20 -5.32
C LEU A 133 -1.46 10.29 -3.80
N PHE A 134 -1.73 9.16 -3.15
CA PHE A 134 -2.04 9.14 -1.72
C PHE A 134 -1.34 7.99 -0.99
N HIS A 135 -1.25 8.09 0.33
CA HIS A 135 -0.61 7.09 1.17
C HIS A 135 -1.62 6.10 1.77
N PHE A 136 -1.38 4.79 1.62
CA PHE A 136 -2.11 3.73 2.33
C PHE A 136 -1.72 3.66 3.82
N HIS A 137 -1.94 4.76 4.54
CA HIS A 137 -1.51 5.01 5.92
C HIS A 137 -2.03 4.04 6.98
N LYS A 138 -3.10 3.26 6.71
CA LYS A 138 -3.61 2.21 7.61
C LYS A 138 -3.08 0.81 7.28
N ASN A 139 -2.07 0.67 6.42
CA ASN A 139 -1.47 -0.63 6.11
C ASN A 139 -0.25 -0.87 7.00
N ASP A 140 -0.49 -1.48 8.16
CA ASP A 140 0.52 -1.72 9.20
C ASP A 140 1.46 -2.92 8.92
N ALA A 141 1.54 -3.37 7.65
CA ALA A 141 2.30 -4.57 7.32
C ALA A 141 3.81 -4.29 7.41
N THR A 142 4.46 -4.89 8.42
CA THR A 142 5.91 -4.83 8.64
C THR A 142 6.72 -5.51 7.54
N HIS A 143 6.07 -6.34 6.71
CA HIS A 143 6.69 -7.07 5.62
C HIS A 143 5.82 -7.03 4.36
N THR A 144 6.39 -6.58 3.24
CA THR A 144 5.71 -6.65 1.93
C THR A 144 5.91 -8.01 1.28
N ARG A 145 4.81 -8.69 0.92
CA ARG A 145 4.88 -9.96 0.18
C ARG A 145 5.08 -9.72 -1.32
N ALA A 146 5.90 -10.55 -1.97
CA ALA A 146 6.13 -10.48 -3.41
C ALA A 146 4.91 -10.89 -4.25
N LYS A 147 4.08 -11.81 -3.73
CA LYS A 147 2.82 -12.25 -4.34
C LYS A 147 1.63 -11.98 -3.42
N VAL A 148 0.50 -11.59 -4.01
CA VAL A 148 -0.79 -11.31 -3.36
C VAL A 148 -1.90 -12.09 -4.06
N SER A 149 -3.07 -12.24 -3.40
CA SER A 149 -4.27 -12.86 -3.99
C SER A 149 -5.34 -11.79 -4.24
N PRO A 150 -5.40 -11.19 -5.44
CA PRO A 150 -6.44 -10.22 -5.77
C PRO A 150 -7.83 -10.85 -5.64
N PRO A 151 -8.82 -10.15 -5.05
CA PRO A 151 -10.18 -10.67 -4.91
C PRO A 151 -10.82 -11.09 -6.24
N ARG A 152 -10.51 -10.37 -7.34
CA ARG A 152 -10.95 -10.70 -8.70
C ARG A 152 -10.36 -11.99 -9.24
N LEU A 153 -9.19 -12.40 -8.76
CA LEU A 153 -8.47 -13.60 -9.21
C LEU A 153 -8.79 -14.85 -8.37
N ASN A 154 -9.80 -14.76 -7.51
CA ASN A 154 -10.37 -15.88 -6.74
C ASN A 154 -9.36 -16.80 -6.04
N GLY A 155 -8.40 -16.20 -5.33
CA GLY A 155 -7.42 -16.93 -4.51
C GLY A 155 -6.12 -17.29 -5.20
N ILE A 156 -6.07 -17.32 -6.54
CA ILE A 156 -4.82 -17.49 -7.27
C ILE A 156 -3.91 -16.29 -6.98
N ARG A 157 -2.64 -16.58 -6.68
CA ARG A 157 -1.62 -15.59 -6.34
C ARG A 157 -0.97 -15.02 -7.60
N THR A 158 -0.70 -13.72 -7.60
CA THR A 158 0.08 -13.06 -8.66
C THR A 158 1.05 -12.04 -8.04
N GLY A 159 2.06 -11.62 -8.80
CA GLY A 159 3.06 -10.66 -8.35
C GLY A 159 2.42 -9.32 -7.94
N VAL A 160 2.88 -8.71 -6.86
CA VAL A 160 2.30 -7.47 -6.32
C VAL A 160 2.26 -6.34 -7.36
N PHE A 161 3.28 -6.24 -8.21
CA PHE A 161 3.37 -5.22 -9.27
C PHE A 161 2.49 -5.50 -10.49
N ALA A 162 1.93 -6.71 -10.62
CA ALA A 162 0.88 -7.01 -11.58
C ALA A 162 -0.53 -6.66 -11.05
N THR A 163 -0.62 -5.95 -9.92
CA THR A 163 -1.88 -5.63 -9.23
C THR A 163 -1.90 -4.19 -8.73
N ARG A 164 -3.07 -3.76 -8.27
CA ARG A 164 -3.28 -2.51 -7.51
C ARG A 164 -3.40 -2.76 -5.99
N SER A 165 -2.76 -3.82 -5.47
CA SER A 165 -2.80 -4.12 -4.03
C SER A 165 -2.21 -2.97 -3.21
N PRO A 166 -2.84 -2.60 -2.09
CA PRO A 166 -2.32 -1.55 -1.21
C PRO A 166 -1.17 -2.06 -0.33
N HIS A 167 -0.97 -3.38 -0.23
CA HIS A 167 0.18 -4.01 0.44
C HIS A 167 1.35 -4.12 -0.53
N ARG A 168 2.23 -3.11 -0.56
CA ARG A 168 3.33 -2.95 -1.51
C ARG A 168 4.51 -2.18 -0.87
N PRO A 169 5.73 -2.25 -1.43
CA PRO A 169 6.92 -1.71 -0.74
C PRO A 169 6.86 -0.21 -0.53
N CYS A 170 6.36 0.52 -1.53
CA CYS A 170 5.98 1.92 -1.42
C CYS A 170 4.45 1.98 -1.42
N PRO A 171 3.79 2.20 -0.25
CA PRO A 171 2.33 2.15 -0.10
C PRO A 171 1.62 3.38 -0.71
N ILE A 172 1.89 3.64 -1.99
CA ILE A 172 1.31 4.74 -2.76
C ILE A 172 0.12 4.23 -3.57
N GLY A 173 -1.03 4.86 -3.36
CA GLY A 173 -2.23 4.72 -4.16
C GLY A 173 -2.28 5.78 -5.28
N LEU A 174 -3.03 5.47 -6.32
CA LEU A 174 -3.23 6.32 -7.49
C LEU A 174 -4.70 6.22 -7.91
N SER A 175 -5.41 7.35 -7.90
CA SER A 175 -6.81 7.41 -8.31
C SER A 175 -7.03 8.54 -9.31
N LEU A 176 -7.72 8.22 -10.41
CA LEU A 176 -8.26 9.21 -11.34
C LEU A 176 -9.63 9.61 -10.82
N VAL A 177 -9.81 10.89 -10.52
CA VAL A 177 -11.05 11.42 -9.98
C VAL A 177 -11.57 12.56 -10.85
N LYS A 178 -12.88 12.81 -10.79
CA LYS A 178 -13.51 13.94 -11.46
C LYS A 178 -13.51 15.15 -10.52
N ILE A 179 -13.02 16.29 -10.97
CA ILE A 179 -13.11 17.55 -10.22
C ILE A 179 -14.54 18.07 -10.33
N ASP A 180 -15.18 18.32 -9.19
CA ASP A 180 -16.53 18.89 -9.14
C ASP A 180 -16.45 20.41 -9.00
N HIS A 181 -15.68 20.91 -8.04
CA HIS A 181 -15.35 22.33 -7.87
C HIS A 181 -14.19 22.52 -6.90
N ILE A 182 -13.60 23.72 -6.90
CA ILE A 182 -12.50 24.13 -6.02
C ILE A 182 -12.94 25.38 -5.25
N THR A 183 -12.67 25.43 -3.96
CA THR A 183 -12.96 26.60 -3.10
C THR A 183 -11.89 26.71 -2.02
N ASP A 184 -11.23 27.86 -1.96
CA ASP A 184 -10.10 28.15 -1.07
C ASP A 184 -8.96 27.12 -1.23
N ASN A 185 -8.71 26.32 -0.19
CA ASN A 185 -7.73 25.23 -0.16
C ASN A 185 -8.39 23.85 -0.28
N ASN A 186 -9.66 23.80 -0.72
CA ASN A 186 -10.44 22.58 -0.82
C ASN A 186 -10.73 22.23 -2.29
N ILE A 187 -10.52 20.97 -2.64
CA ILE A 187 -10.95 20.39 -3.91
C ILE A 187 -12.07 19.39 -3.61
N TYR A 188 -13.24 19.61 -4.18
CA TYR A 188 -14.36 18.67 -4.14
C TYR A 188 -14.34 17.83 -5.41
N PHE A 189 -14.45 16.52 -5.25
CA PHE A 189 -14.29 15.59 -6.36
C PHE A 189 -15.16 14.34 -6.20
N SER A 190 -15.43 13.68 -7.32
CA SER A 190 -16.21 12.46 -7.44
C SER A 190 -15.36 11.29 -7.95
N GLY A 191 -15.70 10.06 -7.54
CA GLY A 191 -14.94 8.84 -7.86
C GLY A 191 -13.98 8.46 -6.75
N VAL A 192 -14.51 7.91 -5.66
CA VAL A 192 -13.78 7.72 -4.40
C VAL A 192 -13.49 6.24 -4.17
N ASP A 193 -12.23 5.92 -3.86
CA ASP A 193 -11.79 4.59 -3.41
C ASP A 193 -10.85 4.63 -2.19
N MET A 194 -10.83 5.78 -1.50
CA MET A 194 -10.00 6.02 -0.32
C MET A 194 -10.85 6.05 0.94
N ILE A 195 -10.24 5.64 2.04
CA ILE A 195 -10.81 5.82 3.38
C ILE A 195 -10.72 7.28 3.82
N ASP A 196 -11.57 7.67 4.77
CA ASP A 196 -11.51 8.95 5.43
C ASP A 196 -10.16 9.16 6.13
N GLN A 197 -9.70 10.42 6.15
CA GLN A 197 -8.40 10.85 6.66
C GLN A 197 -7.19 10.35 5.86
N THR A 198 -7.37 9.98 4.58
CA THR A 198 -6.24 9.53 3.75
C THR A 198 -5.29 10.69 3.44
N PRO A 199 -3.98 10.60 3.80
CA PRO A 199 -3.01 11.63 3.46
C PRO A 199 -2.67 11.64 1.97
N VAL A 200 -2.54 12.83 1.41
CA VAL A 200 -2.19 13.05 -0.01
C VAL A 200 -0.72 13.40 -0.15
N LEU A 201 -0.08 12.77 -1.13
CA LEU A 201 1.31 13.00 -1.50
C LEU A 201 1.41 14.03 -2.61
N ASP A 202 0.54 13.94 -3.62
CA ASP A 202 0.57 14.82 -4.79
C ASP A 202 -0.75 14.80 -5.55
N ILE A 203 -0.98 15.84 -6.37
CA ILE A 203 -2.10 15.92 -7.33
C ILE A 203 -1.58 16.38 -8.69
N LYS A 204 -2.13 15.84 -9.78
CA LYS A 204 -1.76 16.22 -11.16
C LYS A 204 -2.98 16.28 -12.07
N PRO A 205 -3.09 17.24 -12.99
CA PRO A 205 -4.17 17.23 -13.97
C PRO A 205 -4.09 15.98 -14.84
N TYR A 206 -5.24 15.40 -15.19
CA TYR A 206 -5.31 14.32 -16.17
C TYR A 206 -5.31 14.91 -17.57
N ILE A 207 -4.40 14.45 -18.42
CA ILE A 207 -4.26 14.91 -19.81
C ILE A 207 -4.36 13.68 -20.72
N PRO A 208 -5.48 13.49 -21.46
CA PRO A 208 -5.70 12.32 -22.29
C PRO A 208 -4.53 12.01 -23.25
N GLN A 209 -3.92 13.04 -23.84
CA GLN A 209 -2.82 12.91 -24.79
C GLN A 209 -1.55 12.27 -24.20
N TYR A 210 -1.34 12.39 -22.87
CA TYR A 210 -0.17 11.85 -22.19
C TYR A 210 -0.50 10.61 -21.35
N ASP A 211 -1.71 10.57 -20.80
CA ASP A 211 -2.13 9.55 -19.84
C ASP A 211 -2.93 8.42 -20.46
N ASN A 212 -3.55 8.63 -21.64
CA ASN A 212 -4.24 7.59 -22.38
C ASN A 212 -3.36 7.07 -23.54
N PRO A 213 -2.75 5.87 -23.40
CA PRO A 213 -1.93 5.29 -24.46
C PRO A 213 -2.70 4.92 -25.75
N SER A 214 -4.02 5.06 -25.78
CA SER A 214 -4.87 4.71 -26.93
C SER A 214 -5.06 5.87 -27.93
N ASP A 215 -4.54 7.06 -27.65
CA ASP A 215 -4.63 8.22 -28.53
C ASP A 215 -3.30 8.42 -29.28
N PRO A 216 -3.12 7.84 -30.48
CA PRO A 216 -1.97 8.20 -31.29
C PRO A 216 -2.12 9.67 -31.66
N PHE A 217 -1.16 10.50 -31.28
CA PHE A 217 -1.00 11.85 -31.80
C PHE A 217 -1.31 11.84 -33.30
N GLN A 218 -2.50 12.28 -33.71
CA GLN A 218 -2.77 12.66 -35.08
C GLN A 218 -2.07 13.98 -35.31
N SER A 219 -0.75 13.94 -35.46
CA SER A 219 -0.02 14.95 -36.21
C SER A 219 -0.31 14.74 -37.69
N GLU A 220 -1.58 14.80 -38.10
CA GLU A 220 -1.89 15.17 -39.47
C GLU A 220 -1.84 16.68 -39.50
N ILE A 221 -0.64 17.22 -39.71
CA ILE A 221 -0.54 18.52 -40.37
C ILE A 221 -1.18 18.26 -41.72
N ASP A 222 -2.43 18.66 -41.87
CA ASP A 222 -3.14 18.62 -43.12
C ASP A 222 -2.55 19.71 -44.03
N ILE A 223 -1.45 19.37 -44.71
CA ILE A 223 -0.75 20.24 -45.69
C ILE A 223 -1.67 20.59 -46.88
N SER A 224 -2.90 20.05 -46.95
CA SER A 224 -3.87 20.37 -47.99
C SER A 224 -4.57 21.73 -47.82
N THR A 225 -4.48 22.38 -46.65
CA THR A 225 -5.06 23.72 -46.42
C THR A 225 -4.12 24.89 -46.68
N LEU A 226 -2.85 24.63 -47.04
CA LEU A 226 -1.89 25.66 -47.46
C LEU A 226 -1.79 25.73 -48.98
N SER A 227 -2.88 26.10 -49.66
CA SER A 227 -2.77 26.70 -50.99
C SER A 227 -3.84 27.77 -51.18
N LEU A 228 -3.39 28.91 -51.70
CA LEU A 228 -4.14 30.13 -52.09
C LEU A 228 -4.32 31.22 -51.02
N THR A 229 -3.21 31.87 -50.67
CA THR A 229 -3.10 33.34 -50.82
C THR A 229 -1.64 33.72 -51.03
N GLU A 230 -1.18 33.74 -52.28
CA GLU A 230 0.00 34.51 -52.66
C GLU A 230 -0.42 35.99 -52.81
N SER A 231 0.09 36.86 -51.93
CA SER A 231 0.58 38.18 -52.34
C SER A 231 1.46 38.83 -51.25
N GLN A 232 2.75 38.88 -51.58
CA GLN A 232 3.68 40.02 -51.41
C GLN A 232 4.00 40.53 -49.99
N HIS A 233 5.20 40.20 -49.50
CA HIS A 233 6.31 41.11 -49.12
C HIS A 233 7.33 40.33 -48.26
N GLU A 234 8.48 39.97 -48.83
CA GLU A 234 9.80 40.57 -48.54
C GLU A 234 10.41 40.18 -47.18
N THR A 235 11.28 39.16 -47.27
CA THR A 235 12.60 39.02 -46.65
C THR A 235 12.89 39.78 -45.34
N ASP A 236 13.15 39.04 -44.26
CA ASP A 236 14.44 39.22 -43.57
C ASP A 236 14.83 38.07 -42.63
N SER A 237 16.01 37.51 -42.95
CA SER A 237 17.02 36.87 -42.09
C SER A 237 16.63 35.99 -40.90
N VAL A 238 16.87 34.70 -41.10
CA VAL A 238 17.20 33.69 -40.08
C VAL A 238 18.36 34.19 -39.20
N ARG A 239 18.16 34.27 -37.88
CA ARG A 239 19.27 34.33 -36.91
C ARG A 239 19.39 32.99 -36.19
N LEU A 240 20.32 32.18 -36.69
CA LEU A 240 21.09 31.25 -35.89
C LEU A 240 21.88 32.06 -34.85
N MET A 241 21.83 31.67 -33.58
CA MET A 241 22.76 32.15 -32.56
C MET A 241 23.42 30.94 -31.91
N ASP A 242 24.64 30.69 -32.38
CA ASP A 242 25.68 29.89 -31.73
C ASP A 242 26.09 30.55 -30.40
N GLY A 243 26.57 29.70 -29.48
CA GLY A 243 26.97 30.10 -28.14
C GLY A 243 28.25 30.93 -28.06
N GLN A 244 28.43 31.61 -26.93
CA GLN A 244 29.76 31.95 -26.42
C GLN A 244 29.73 32.23 -24.92
N GLU A 245 30.50 31.41 -24.20
CA GLU A 245 30.95 31.62 -22.83
C GLU A 245 31.78 32.91 -22.75
N ASN A 246 31.58 33.70 -21.70
CA ASN A 246 32.55 34.71 -21.27
C ASN A 246 32.76 34.56 -19.77
N GLY A 247 33.90 33.98 -19.41
CA GLY A 247 34.53 34.16 -18.10
C GLY A 247 35.56 35.27 -18.19
N GLU A 248 35.55 36.17 -17.20
CA GLU A 248 36.71 36.92 -16.69
C GLU A 248 36.25 37.59 -15.37
N ARG A 249 36.64 37.02 -14.22
CA ARG A 249 37.84 37.34 -13.41
C ARG A 249 37.73 38.70 -12.70
N ASP A 250 37.52 38.62 -11.38
CA ASP A 250 38.27 39.37 -10.38
C ASP A 250 38.38 38.55 -9.07
N GLN A 251 39.62 38.42 -8.59
CA GLN A 251 40.08 37.82 -7.32
C GLN A 251 41.17 38.78 -6.77
N PRO A 252 41.71 38.61 -5.55
CA PRO A 252 41.13 38.24 -4.26
C PRO A 252 41.66 39.17 -3.13
N LEU A 253 41.22 39.01 -1.87
CA LEU A 253 41.97 39.48 -0.71
C LEU A 253 41.85 38.50 0.47
N ILE A 254 42.98 38.39 1.18
CA ILE A 254 43.52 37.27 1.96
C ILE A 254 43.27 37.42 3.47
N GLY A 255 43.18 36.27 4.17
CA GLY A 255 43.49 36.08 5.60
C GLY A 255 42.57 35.01 6.21
N GLY A 256 42.96 33.76 6.47
CA GLY A 256 44.02 33.27 7.37
C GLY A 256 43.50 33.27 8.82
N THR A 257 43.49 32.22 9.66
CA THR A 257 44.17 30.92 9.74
C THR A 257 43.53 30.06 10.85
N SER A 258 43.71 28.72 10.79
CA SER A 258 43.81 27.71 11.90
C SER A 258 42.61 27.53 12.85
N SER A 259 42.22 26.36 13.36
CA SER A 259 42.80 25.01 13.49
C SER A 259 41.72 24.08 14.08
N ASN A 260 41.66 22.82 13.64
CA ASN A 260 40.98 21.71 14.33
C ASN A 260 41.69 21.38 15.67
N PRO A 261 41.03 20.74 16.66
CA PRO A 261 41.00 19.26 16.66
C PRO A 261 39.70 18.59 17.16
N ILE A 262 39.63 17.33 16.75
CA ILE A 262 38.76 16.20 17.09
C ILE A 262 38.66 15.96 18.61
N VAL A 263 37.45 15.69 19.14
CA VAL A 263 37.23 14.75 20.27
C VAL A 263 35.92 13.99 20.05
N ASN A 264 36.00 12.70 20.37
CA ASN A 264 35.03 11.63 20.20
C ASN A 264 34.29 11.35 21.53
N ARG A 265 33.13 10.66 21.45
CA ARG A 265 32.51 9.74 22.44
C ARG A 265 31.34 10.16 23.35
N ASN A 266 30.33 9.28 23.27
CA ASN A 266 29.47 8.62 24.27
C ASN A 266 28.20 9.37 24.75
N LEU A 267 26.97 8.83 24.65
CA LEU A 267 26.30 7.58 25.09
C LEU A 267 25.52 7.76 26.40
N GLU A 268 24.41 7.00 26.50
CA GLU A 268 23.49 6.78 27.64
C GLU A 268 22.28 7.74 27.69
N ASP A 269 21.06 7.34 28.02
CA ASP A 269 20.34 6.06 28.13
C ASP A 269 18.90 6.48 28.52
N SER A 270 17.87 5.75 28.12
CA SER A 270 16.76 5.41 29.03
C SER A 270 15.74 4.50 28.36
N TYR A 271 15.70 3.30 28.91
CA TYR A 271 14.66 2.30 28.76
C TYR A 271 13.34 2.83 29.31
N HIS A 272 12.25 2.69 28.55
CA HIS A 272 10.93 2.57 29.13
C HIS A 272 10.23 1.34 28.55
N GLU A 273 10.20 0.28 29.37
CA GLU A 273 9.24 -0.81 29.24
C GLU A 273 7.82 -0.26 29.35
N SER A 274 6.95 -0.63 28.42
CA SER A 274 5.50 -0.60 28.63
C SER A 274 4.87 -1.76 27.88
N ARG A 275 4.60 -2.82 28.65
CA ARG A 275 3.64 -3.87 28.31
C ARG A 275 2.35 -3.24 27.81
N SER A 276 1.81 -3.70 26.69
CA SER A 276 0.43 -3.42 26.31
C SER A 276 -0.26 -4.68 25.79
N ALA A 277 -1.48 -4.82 26.30
CA ALA A 277 -2.35 -5.98 26.28
C ALA A 277 -2.66 -6.53 24.89
N SER A 278 -2.80 -7.85 24.84
CA SER A 278 -3.41 -8.61 23.77
C SER A 278 -4.71 -7.95 23.28
N ARG A 279 -4.76 -7.62 21.98
CA ARG A 279 -6.01 -7.54 21.23
C ARG A 279 -6.04 -8.67 20.21
N ILE A 280 -7.17 -9.35 20.22
CA ILE A 280 -7.52 -10.50 19.40
C ILE A 280 -7.79 -10.00 17.97
N GLY A 281 -7.11 -10.60 17.00
CA GLY A 281 -7.28 -10.35 15.56
C GLY A 281 -5.93 -10.29 14.87
N GLU A 282 -5.75 -11.09 13.81
CA GLU A 282 -4.61 -11.00 12.87
C GLU A 282 -3.28 -11.66 13.28
N ARG A 283 -3.31 -12.97 13.59
CA ARG A 283 -2.17 -13.84 13.30
C ARG A 283 -2.54 -14.80 12.17
N GLU A 284 -1.98 -14.57 10.99
CA GLU A 284 -1.95 -15.54 9.89
C GLU A 284 -0.64 -16.34 9.93
N ALA A 285 -0.72 -17.61 9.51
CA ALA A 285 0.26 -18.66 9.76
C ALA A 285 1.66 -18.40 9.14
N PRO A 286 2.73 -19.02 9.68
CA PRO A 286 4.07 -18.88 9.15
C PRO A 286 4.23 -19.61 7.81
N ASP A 287 5.04 -19.01 6.95
CA ASP A 287 5.36 -19.40 5.58
C ASP A 287 5.89 -20.83 5.53
N GLY A 288 5.14 -21.73 4.90
CA GLY A 288 5.60 -23.05 4.48
C GLY A 288 6.04 -22.97 3.03
N GLU A 289 7.21 -23.52 2.73
CA GLU A 289 7.75 -23.61 1.37
C GLU A 289 6.69 -24.21 0.42
N GLU A 290 6.26 -23.44 -0.58
CA GLU A 290 5.32 -23.89 -1.60
C GLU A 290 6.09 -24.59 -2.74
N GLU A 291 5.67 -25.80 -3.09
CA GLU A 291 6.15 -26.57 -4.25
C GLU A 291 5.93 -25.80 -5.56
N GLU A 292 6.95 -25.76 -6.41
CA GLU A 292 6.87 -25.21 -7.76
C GLU A 292 5.91 -26.05 -8.61
N THR A 293 4.67 -25.58 -8.78
CA THR A 293 3.80 -26.08 -9.84
C THR A 293 4.25 -25.46 -11.17
N PRO A 294 4.37 -26.23 -12.27
CA PRO A 294 4.86 -25.69 -13.53
C PRO A 294 3.85 -24.69 -14.10
N HIS A 295 4.20 -23.41 -14.05
CA HIS A 295 3.43 -22.38 -14.74
C HIS A 295 3.62 -22.56 -16.25
N GLN A 296 2.55 -22.93 -16.95
CA GLN A 296 2.43 -22.66 -18.38
C GLN A 296 2.47 -21.15 -18.57
N TYR A 297 3.63 -20.62 -18.93
CA TYR A 297 3.73 -19.27 -19.48
C TYR A 297 2.89 -19.26 -20.75
N ALA A 298 1.68 -18.71 -20.67
CA ALA A 298 0.91 -18.40 -21.86
C ALA A 298 1.80 -17.55 -22.76
N SER A 299 2.12 -18.06 -23.94
CA SER A 299 2.86 -17.33 -24.96
C SER A 299 2.12 -16.03 -25.22
N ALA A 300 2.76 -14.90 -24.90
CA ALA A 300 2.24 -13.61 -25.28
C ALA A 300 2.14 -13.59 -26.81
N SER A 301 0.92 -13.68 -27.34
CA SER A 301 0.66 -13.40 -28.74
C SER A 301 1.11 -11.95 -28.99
N VAL A 302 1.91 -11.76 -30.03
CA VAL A 302 2.37 -10.45 -30.48
C VAL A 302 1.14 -9.71 -31.02
N SER A 303 0.40 -9.04 -30.13
CA SER A 303 -0.62 -8.08 -30.51
C SER A 303 0.06 -6.84 -31.08
N SER A 304 -0.57 -6.23 -32.08
CA SER A 304 -0.13 -4.96 -32.67
C SER A 304 0.25 -3.93 -31.58
N PRO A 305 1.30 -3.13 -31.78
CA PRO A 305 1.87 -2.24 -30.74
C PRO A 305 0.97 -1.07 -30.32
N GLN A 306 -0.30 -1.02 -30.77
CA GLN A 306 -1.19 0.13 -30.60
C GLN A 306 -2.34 -0.10 -29.60
N GLN A 307 -2.51 -1.30 -29.05
CA GLN A 307 -3.63 -1.56 -28.12
C GLN A 307 -3.14 -1.79 -26.69
N VAL A 308 -3.77 -1.10 -25.74
CA VAL A 308 -3.57 -1.33 -24.30
C VAL A 308 -3.85 -2.81 -23.98
N ARG A 309 -2.85 -3.49 -23.43
CA ARG A 309 -2.97 -4.89 -23.03
C ARG A 309 -3.34 -5.01 -21.56
N VAL A 310 -4.47 -5.64 -21.29
CA VAL A 310 -4.95 -5.94 -19.95
C VAL A 310 -5.05 -7.47 -19.79
N PRO A 311 -4.65 -8.04 -18.64
CA PRO A 311 -4.84 -9.47 -18.39
C PRO A 311 -6.31 -9.87 -18.42
N THR A 312 -6.61 -11.06 -18.97
CA THR A 312 -7.99 -11.56 -19.11
C THR A 312 -8.76 -11.62 -17.80
N TRP A 313 -8.11 -11.87 -16.66
CA TRP A 313 -8.77 -11.92 -15.36
C TRP A 313 -9.22 -10.55 -14.81
N ILE A 314 -8.79 -9.44 -15.44
CA ILE A 314 -9.31 -8.10 -15.14
C ILE A 314 -10.54 -7.82 -15.99
N ASP A 315 -10.49 -8.11 -17.29
CA ASP A 315 -11.58 -7.84 -18.26
C ASP A 315 -12.73 -8.86 -18.15
N GLN A 316 -12.37 -10.12 -17.88
CA GLN A 316 -13.26 -11.27 -17.72
C GLN A 316 -12.88 -11.98 -16.41
N PRO A 317 -13.21 -11.39 -15.25
CA PRO A 317 -12.85 -11.97 -13.98
C PRO A 317 -13.50 -13.35 -13.80
N PRO A 318 -12.79 -14.33 -13.20
CA PRO A 318 -13.34 -15.66 -12.90
C PRO A 318 -14.47 -15.64 -11.86
N ILE A 319 -14.76 -14.47 -11.27
CA ILE A 319 -15.87 -14.27 -10.34
C ILE A 319 -16.97 -13.44 -11.02
N SER A 320 -18.22 -13.82 -10.79
CA SER A 320 -19.39 -13.06 -11.21
C SER A 320 -19.68 -11.91 -10.26
N THR A 321 -20.30 -10.85 -10.78
CA THR A 321 -20.89 -9.79 -9.96
C THR A 321 -22.06 -10.36 -9.15
N LEU A 322 -22.20 -9.93 -7.90
CA LEU A 322 -23.26 -10.39 -7.02
C LEU A 322 -24.59 -9.69 -7.31
N THR A 323 -25.69 -10.43 -7.15
CA THR A 323 -27.03 -9.83 -7.12
C THR A 323 -27.31 -9.31 -5.72
N VAL A 324 -27.60 -8.01 -5.59
CA VAL A 324 -27.89 -7.37 -4.30
C VAL A 324 -29.38 -7.31 -4.05
N TYR A 325 -29.83 -7.91 -2.94
CA TYR A 325 -31.22 -7.87 -2.50
C TYR A 325 -31.35 -7.12 -1.17
N PHE A 326 -32.28 -6.16 -1.10
CA PHE A 326 -32.59 -5.44 0.13
C PHE A 326 -33.86 -6.00 0.75
N LYS A 327 -33.78 -6.44 2.01
CA LYS A 327 -34.98 -6.80 2.78
C LYS A 327 -35.83 -5.56 3.03
N ARG A 328 -37.14 -5.77 3.24
CA ARG A 328 -38.11 -4.71 3.53
C ARG A 328 -37.66 -3.80 4.68
N ARG A 329 -37.07 -4.36 5.74
CA ARG A 329 -36.53 -3.58 6.87
C ARG A 329 -35.45 -2.58 6.42
N ALA A 330 -34.44 -3.04 5.69
CA ALA A 330 -33.38 -2.18 5.15
C ALA A 330 -33.95 -1.08 4.22
N LEU A 331 -34.91 -1.42 3.36
CA LEU A 331 -35.55 -0.44 2.47
C LEU A 331 -36.30 0.65 3.25
N VAL A 332 -37.06 0.29 4.28
CA VAL A 332 -37.76 1.27 5.14
C VAL A 332 -36.77 2.17 5.87
N GLN A 333 -35.67 1.61 6.38
CA GLN A 333 -34.64 2.39 7.06
C GLN A 333 -33.93 3.37 6.11
N LEU A 334 -33.63 2.97 4.88
CA LEU A 334 -33.10 3.86 3.86
C LEU A 334 -34.12 4.94 3.47
N GLN A 335 -35.39 4.59 3.33
CA GLN A 335 -36.46 5.54 2.99
C GLN A 335 -36.64 6.64 4.05
N GLN A 336 -36.39 6.33 5.33
CA GLN A 336 -36.43 7.30 6.43
C GLN A 336 -35.38 8.41 6.30
N LEU A 337 -34.31 8.19 5.52
CA LEU A 337 -33.25 9.17 5.25
C LEU A 337 -33.60 10.12 4.07
N GLY A 338 -34.79 10.01 3.48
CA GLY A 338 -35.21 10.86 2.37
C GLY A 338 -34.32 10.71 1.13
N ASN A 339 -33.92 11.84 0.52
CA ASN A 339 -33.10 11.84 -0.70
C ASN A 339 -31.72 11.20 -0.52
N GLU A 340 -31.10 11.39 0.66
CA GLU A 340 -29.82 10.75 0.99
C GLU A 340 -29.96 9.23 1.04
N GLY A 341 -31.14 8.73 1.39
CA GLY A 341 -31.43 7.30 1.43
C GLY A 341 -31.24 6.59 0.09
N GLU A 342 -31.68 7.21 -1.01
CA GLU A 342 -31.54 6.62 -2.34
C GLU A 342 -30.07 6.67 -2.82
N GLN A 343 -29.35 7.75 -2.51
CA GLN A 343 -27.92 7.83 -2.79
C GLN A 343 -27.14 6.75 -2.03
N LYS A 344 -27.36 6.62 -0.71
CA LYS A 344 -26.68 5.61 0.12
C LYS A 344 -27.06 4.18 -0.31
N LYS A 345 -28.30 3.94 -0.72
CA LYS A 345 -28.74 2.67 -1.30
C LYS A 345 -27.97 2.30 -2.56
N ASN A 346 -27.75 3.26 -3.47
CA ASN A 346 -26.97 3.04 -4.69
C ASN A 346 -25.50 2.76 -4.37
N ILE A 347 -24.90 3.50 -3.43
CA ILE A 347 -23.53 3.24 -2.96
C ILE A 347 -23.41 1.82 -2.38
N ILE A 348 -24.32 1.44 -1.47
CA ILE A 348 -24.36 0.09 -0.89
C ILE A 348 -24.45 -0.97 -1.99
N LYS A 349 -25.36 -0.78 -2.95
CA LYS A 349 -25.56 -1.70 -4.06
C LYS A 349 -24.27 -1.87 -4.87
N ASN A 350 -23.66 -0.77 -5.32
CA ASN A 350 -22.48 -0.83 -6.17
C ASN A 350 -21.29 -1.50 -5.48
N ILE A 351 -21.06 -1.20 -4.19
CA ILE A 351 -20.00 -1.85 -3.39
C ILE A 351 -20.24 -3.35 -3.28
N LEU A 352 -21.47 -3.74 -2.96
CA LEU A 352 -21.83 -5.15 -2.74
C LEU A 352 -21.83 -5.97 -4.03
N GLN A 353 -22.16 -5.37 -5.19
CA GLN A 353 -22.10 -6.04 -6.50
C GLN A 353 -20.69 -6.52 -6.85
N GLU A 354 -19.66 -5.76 -6.48
CA GLU A 354 -18.24 -6.07 -6.75
C GLU A 354 -17.59 -6.98 -5.68
N ASP A 355 -18.38 -7.46 -4.71
CA ASP A 355 -17.94 -8.21 -3.54
C ASP A 355 -16.76 -7.55 -2.77
N PRO A 356 -17.03 -6.81 -1.68
CA PRO A 356 -16.01 -6.11 -0.90
C PRO A 356 -15.18 -7.05 0.00
N ARG A 357 -15.46 -8.36 0.05
CA ARG A 357 -14.70 -9.33 0.86
C ARG A 357 -13.35 -9.68 0.23
N SER A 358 -12.29 -9.78 1.04
CA SER A 358 -11.04 -10.39 0.58
C SER A 358 -11.24 -11.88 0.33
N VAL A 359 -10.34 -12.53 -0.42
CA VAL A 359 -10.35 -13.99 -0.63
C VAL A 359 -10.45 -14.72 0.71
N TYR A 360 -9.58 -14.33 1.66
CA TYR A 360 -9.59 -14.86 3.03
C TYR A 360 -10.95 -14.73 3.72
N LEU A 361 -11.64 -13.59 3.59
CA LEU A 361 -12.95 -13.41 4.19
C LEU A 361 -14.01 -14.33 3.53
N ARG A 362 -13.93 -14.60 2.23
CA ARG A 362 -14.85 -15.55 1.58
C ARG A 362 -14.68 -16.97 2.12
N GLU A 363 -13.45 -17.39 2.40
CA GLU A 363 -13.14 -18.74 2.89
C GLU A 363 -13.45 -18.94 4.38
N ARG A 364 -13.16 -17.92 5.21
CA ARG A 364 -13.22 -18.04 6.68
C ARG A 364 -14.54 -17.54 7.28
N VAL A 365 -15.21 -16.62 6.60
CA VAL A 365 -16.50 -16.03 6.99
C VAL A 365 -17.55 -16.65 6.07
N GLY A 366 -17.98 -17.86 6.41
CA GLY A 366 -19.08 -18.53 5.71
C GLY A 366 -20.41 -17.79 5.93
N ASN A 367 -21.36 -18.46 6.58
CA ASN A 367 -22.72 -17.94 6.81
C ASN A 367 -22.83 -16.77 7.83
N SER A 368 -21.73 -16.13 8.22
CA SER A 368 -21.70 -15.04 9.20
C SER A 368 -21.99 -13.67 8.58
N ASP A 369 -22.52 -12.78 9.41
CA ASP A 369 -22.92 -11.45 8.96
C ASP A 369 -21.69 -10.60 8.62
N TYR A 370 -21.74 -9.99 7.43
CA TYR A 370 -20.77 -8.99 7.01
C TYR A 370 -21.33 -7.60 7.33
N VAL A 371 -20.60 -6.86 8.16
CA VAL A 371 -20.99 -5.51 8.59
C VAL A 371 -19.92 -4.52 8.18
N PHE A 372 -20.33 -3.41 7.57
CA PHE A 372 -19.43 -2.32 7.19
C PHE A 372 -20.12 -0.97 7.36
N ARG A 373 -19.33 0.10 7.29
CA ARG A 373 -19.82 1.47 7.49
C ARG A 373 -19.74 2.32 6.24
N ILE A 374 -20.78 3.14 6.04
CA ILE A 374 -20.79 4.26 5.10
C ILE A 374 -21.26 5.49 5.87
N ALA A 375 -20.33 6.41 6.10
CA ALA A 375 -20.45 7.56 6.97
C ALA A 375 -20.91 7.12 8.37
N GLU A 376 -22.09 7.56 8.79
CA GLU A 376 -22.73 7.22 10.06
C GLU A 376 -23.64 5.97 9.99
N LEU A 377 -23.79 5.35 8.82
CA LEU A 377 -24.59 4.13 8.65
C LEU A 377 -23.78 2.86 8.82
N TYR A 378 -24.35 1.92 9.57
CA TYR A 378 -23.97 0.52 9.63
C TYR A 378 -24.85 -0.28 8.67
N VAL A 379 -24.21 -1.05 7.80
CA VAL A 379 -24.85 -1.90 6.82
C VAL A 379 -24.53 -3.34 7.18
N SER A 380 -25.58 -4.13 7.49
CA SER A 380 -25.46 -5.56 7.76
C SER A 380 -26.03 -6.37 6.61
N CYS A 381 -25.21 -7.25 6.05
CA CYS A 381 -25.56 -8.12 4.95
C CYS A 381 -24.96 -9.51 5.08
N LYS A 382 -25.53 -10.47 4.36
CA LYS A 382 -25.00 -11.83 4.26
C LYS A 382 -24.88 -12.26 2.82
N PHE A 383 -23.76 -12.92 2.55
CA PHE A 383 -23.40 -13.45 1.26
C PHE A 383 -23.85 -14.90 1.17
N ASP A 384 -24.47 -15.25 0.06
CA ASP A 384 -24.72 -16.62 -0.37
C ASP A 384 -23.89 -16.86 -1.62
N ASP A 385 -22.72 -17.46 -1.41
CA ASP A 385 -21.76 -17.75 -2.47
C ASP A 385 -22.25 -18.84 -3.44
N THR A 386 -23.25 -19.65 -3.06
CA THR A 386 -23.84 -20.68 -3.93
C THR A 386 -24.78 -20.06 -4.95
N SER A 387 -25.57 -19.07 -4.54
CA SER A 387 -26.53 -18.38 -5.42
C SER A 387 -25.98 -17.08 -6.03
N HIS A 388 -24.77 -16.66 -5.66
CA HIS A 388 -24.18 -15.36 -6.04
C HIS A 388 -25.08 -14.17 -5.63
N VAL A 389 -25.72 -14.29 -4.46
CA VAL A 389 -26.62 -13.27 -3.91
C VAL A 389 -26.04 -12.70 -2.62
N VAL A 390 -26.20 -11.39 -2.43
CA VAL A 390 -25.97 -10.74 -1.14
C VAL A 390 -27.24 -10.08 -0.66
N THR A 391 -27.67 -10.42 0.55
CA THR A 391 -28.88 -9.89 1.17
C THR A 391 -28.53 -8.87 2.23
N VAL A 392 -29.00 -7.63 2.05
CA VAL A 392 -28.94 -6.55 3.04
C VAL A 392 -30.13 -6.68 3.98
N PHE A 393 -29.87 -6.95 5.26
CA PHE A 393 -30.92 -7.13 6.27
C PHE A 393 -31.31 -5.84 6.95
N GLN A 394 -30.31 -5.01 7.27
CA GLN A 394 -30.48 -3.84 8.10
C GLN A 394 -29.48 -2.75 7.69
N VAL A 395 -29.99 -1.51 7.67
CA VAL A 395 -29.20 -0.29 7.53
C VAL A 395 -29.59 0.62 8.68
N PHE A 396 -28.66 0.99 9.55
CA PHE A 396 -29.01 1.77 10.74
C PHE A 396 -27.91 2.77 11.11
N GLN A 397 -28.31 3.88 11.71
CA GLN A 397 -27.40 4.82 12.36
C GLN A 397 -27.22 4.38 13.81
N ASP A 398 -26.00 4.43 14.32
CA ASP A 398 -25.80 4.33 15.76
C ASP A 398 -26.19 5.68 16.38
N LEU A 399 -27.35 5.72 17.04
CA LEU A 399 -27.82 6.91 17.77
C LEU A 399 -27.12 7.07 19.13
N GLY A 400 -26.14 6.23 19.45
CA GLY A 400 -25.42 6.20 20.72
C GLY A 400 -24.08 6.92 20.73
N ALA A 401 -24.07 8.25 20.55
CA ALA A 401 -22.95 9.12 20.98
C ALA A 401 -23.29 10.63 21.04
N GLN A 402 -24.57 11.01 21.13
CA GLN A 402 -24.99 12.41 21.36
C GLN A 402 -25.94 12.57 22.57
N ALA A 403 -25.80 11.71 23.57
CA ALA A 403 -26.28 11.98 24.91
C ALA A 403 -25.07 11.97 25.84
N GLU A 404 -24.90 13.08 26.58
CA GLU A 404 -23.84 13.35 27.59
C GLU A 404 -22.54 14.00 27.06
N ASN A 405 -22.62 15.27 26.64
CA ASN A 405 -22.06 16.41 27.38
C ASN A 405 -22.32 17.75 26.67
#